data_AF-A0A1F9C1L5-F1
#
_entry.id   AF-A0A1F9C1L5-F1
#
_cell.length_a   1.000
_cell.length_b   1.000
_cell.length_c   1.000
_cell.angle_alpha   90.00
_cell.angle_beta   90.00
_cell.angle_gamma   90.00
#
_symmetry.space_group_name_H-M   'P 1'
#
loop_
_entity.id
_entity.type
_entity.pdbx_description
1 polymer ?
#
loop_
_entity_poly.entity_id
_entity_poly.type
_entity_poly.pdbx_seq_one_letter_code
_entity_poly.pdbx_strand_id
1 'polypeptide(L)' 'MKCRNHPDREAIATCQKYEAGFCGECCECINIDHCCECIDPKLYCKFRNQCLIWEMSRDRRKEKIDREIGR' A
#
# COMPACT_ATOMS: atom_id res chain seq x y z
N MET A 1 5.25 -12.88 8.65
CA MET A 1 5.07 -11.55 9.30
C MET A 1 3.59 -11.22 9.32
N LYS A 2 3.13 -10.35 10.23
CA LYS A 2 1.70 -10.00 10.35
C LYS A 2 1.36 -8.71 9.61
N CYS A 3 0.09 -8.56 9.25
CA CYS A 3 -0.41 -7.32 8.67
C CYS A 3 -0.40 -6.21 9.73
N ARG A 4 0.11 -5.03 9.34
CA ARG A 4 0.15 -3.84 10.20
C ARG A 4 -1.24 -3.38 10.65
N ASN A 5 -2.23 -3.48 9.76
CA ASN A 5 -3.61 -3.05 10.03
C ASN A 5 -4.44 -4.16 10.68
N HIS A 6 -4.06 -5.43 10.46
CA HIS A 6 -4.77 -6.61 10.94
C HIS A 6 -3.78 -7.57 11.61
N PRO A 7 -3.52 -7.44 12.92
CA PRO A 7 -2.50 -8.24 13.61
C PRO A 7 -2.78 -9.74 13.56
N ASP A 8 -4.05 -10.14 13.44
CA ASP A 8 -4.49 -11.54 13.32
C ASP A 8 -4.19 -12.16 11.94
N ARG A 9 -3.86 -11.35 10.93
CA ARG A 9 -3.72 -11.80 9.54
C ARG A 9 -2.27 -11.85 9.08
N GLU A 10 -1.97 -12.84 8.24
CA GLU A 10 -0.67 -12.98 7.58
C GLU A 10 -0.51 -11.90 6.50
N ALA A 11 0.68 -11.31 6.41
CA ALA A 11 0.98 -10.39 5.32
C ALA A 11 1.31 -11.15 4.04
N ILE A 12 0.73 -10.72 2.92
CA ILE A 12 1.06 -11.22 1.57
C ILE A 12 2.03 -10.28 0.84
N ALA A 13 2.11 -9.03 1.28
CA ALA A 13 2.99 -8.01 0.71
C ALA A 13 3.78 -7.32 1.82
N THR A 14 5.06 -7.07 1.55
CA THR A 14 6.00 -6.54 2.54
C THR A 14 6.73 -5.31 2.01
N CYS A 15 6.80 -4.27 2.83
CA CYS A 15 7.65 -3.13 2.57
C CYS A 15 9.07 -3.45 3.01
N GLN A 16 10.01 -3.54 2.06
CA GLN A 16 11.41 -3.85 2.38
C GLN A 16 12.16 -2.70 3.07
N LYS A 17 11.65 -1.46 2.98
CA LYS A 17 12.27 -0.28 3.61
C LYS A 17 11.99 -0.20 5.12
N TYR A 18 10.76 -0.55 5.51
CA TYR A 18 10.26 -0.40 6.88
C TYR A 18 9.85 -1.73 7.53
N GLU A 19 10.06 -2.84 6.82
CA GLU A 19 9.72 -4.19 7.27
C GLU A 19 8.25 -4.32 7.72
N ALA A 20 7.36 -3.58 7.06
CA ALA A 20 5.92 -3.56 7.34
C ALA A 20 5.15 -4.49 6.40
N GLY A 21 4.22 -5.28 6.93
CA GLY A 21 3.43 -6.25 6.18
C GLY A 21 1.97 -5.81 5.98
N PHE A 22 1.36 -6.20 4.87
CA PHE A 22 -0.06 -6.00 4.59
C PHE A 22 -0.72 -7.29 4.10
N CYS A 23 -1.92 -7.59 4.59
CA CYS A 23 -2.71 -8.75 4.15
C CYS A 23 -3.39 -8.48 2.80
N GLY A 24 -3.92 -9.54 2.17
CA GLY A 24 -4.60 -9.44 0.88
C GLY A 24 -5.76 -8.45 0.87
N GLU A 25 -6.60 -8.49 1.91
CA GLU A 25 -7.72 -7.55 2.02
C GLU A 25 -7.25 -6.10 2.05
N CYS A 26 -6.19 -5.74 2.80
CA CYS A 26 -5.64 -4.39 2.75
C CYS A 26 -5.17 -4.04 1.33
N CYS A 27 -4.55 -5.00 0.64
CA CYS A 27 -4.04 -4.77 -0.70
C CYS A 27 -5.14 -4.59 -1.76
N GLU A 28 -6.25 -5.30 -1.62
CA GLU A 28 -7.41 -5.29 -2.51
C GLU A 28 -8.45 -4.23 -2.09
N CYS A 29 -8.31 -3.63 -0.91
CA CYS A 29 -9.29 -2.72 -0.36
C CYS A 29 -9.53 -1.52 -1.29
N ILE A 30 -10.79 -1.13 -1.42
CA ILE A 30 -11.25 0.09 -2.09
C ILE A 30 -11.55 1.20 -1.06
N ASN A 31 -11.85 0.82 0.19
CA ASN A 31 -12.07 1.74 1.30
C ASN A 31 -10.74 2.19 1.91
N ILE A 32 -10.51 3.50 1.92
CA ILE A 32 -9.22 4.13 2.19
C ILE A 32 -8.67 3.81 3.58
N ASP A 33 -9.51 3.67 4.60
CA ASP A 33 -9.06 3.57 6.00
C ASP A 33 -8.19 2.34 6.28
N HIS A 34 -8.41 1.22 5.58
CA HIS A 34 -7.69 -0.04 5.82
C HIS A 34 -6.83 -0.49 4.62
N CYS A 35 -6.55 0.40 3.67
CA CYS A 35 -5.75 0.06 2.49
C CYS A 35 -4.28 -0.21 2.80
N CYS A 36 -3.66 -1.06 1.98
CA CYS A 36 -2.22 -1.07 1.84
C CYS A 36 -1.82 0.18 1.05
N GLU A 37 -0.93 0.97 1.64
CA GLU A 37 -0.29 2.08 0.97
C GLU A 37 1.19 2.14 1.33
N CYS A 38 1.97 2.74 0.45
CA CYS A 38 3.35 3.00 0.76
C CYS A 38 3.42 4.02 1.90
N ILE A 39 4.18 3.70 2.95
CA ILE A 39 4.39 4.57 4.12
C ILE A 39 5.00 5.93 3.71
N ASP A 40 5.96 5.93 2.77
CA ASP A 40 6.55 7.15 2.23
C ASP A 40 6.47 7.18 0.71
N PRO A 41 5.31 7.58 0.14
CA PRO A 41 5.11 7.57 -1.29
C PRO A 41 5.85 8.72 -2.00
N LYS A 42 6.12 9.82 -1.28
CA LYS A 42 6.81 11.02 -1.79
C LYS A 42 8.33 10.96 -1.69
N LEU A 43 8.89 10.02 -0.93
CA LEU A 43 10.33 9.87 -0.75
C LEU A 43 10.90 8.82 -1.70
N TYR A 44 12.16 9.01 -2.09
CA TYR A 44 12.90 8.01 -2.85
C TYR A 44 12.97 6.67 -2.09
N CYS A 45 12.76 5.58 -2.83
CA CYS A 45 12.85 4.22 -2.31
C CYS A 45 13.54 3.33 -3.36
N LYS A 46 14.71 2.78 -3.02
CA LYS A 46 15.47 1.90 -3.92
C LYS A 46 14.73 0.61 -4.31
N PHE A 47 13.77 0.19 -3.48
CA PHE A 47 12.96 -1.01 -3.71
C PHE A 47 11.66 -0.74 -4.48
N ARG A 48 11.42 0.51 -4.93
CA ARG A 48 10.14 0.93 -5.53
C ARG A 48 9.72 0.02 -6.68
N ASN A 49 10.65 -0.29 -7.58
CA ASN A 49 10.40 -1.08 -8.79
C ASN A 49 10.01 -2.53 -8.51
N GLN A 50 10.32 -3.06 -7.32
CA GLN A 50 9.98 -4.43 -6.90
C GLN A 50 8.96 -4.46 -5.74
N CYS A 51 8.39 -3.33 -5.37
CA CYS A 51 7.52 -3.22 -4.21
C CYS A 51 6.07 -3.57 -4.57
N LEU A 52 5.60 -4.74 -4.13
CA LEU A 52 4.22 -5.19 -4.33
C LEU A 52 3.19 -4.19 -3.77
N ILE A 53 3.42 -3.62 -2.58
CA ILE A 53 2.54 -2.60 -2.00
C ILE A 53 2.44 -1.37 -2.92
N TRP A 54 3.56 -0.97 -3.55
CA TRP A 54 3.58 0.16 -4.46
C TRP A 54 2.76 -0.12 -5.71
N GLU A 55 2.91 -1.29 -6.32
CA GLU A 55 2.13 -1.69 -7.50
C GLU A 55 0.64 -1.87 -7.17
N MET A 56 0.30 -2.55 -6.08
CA MET A 56 -1.10 -2.81 -5.71
C MET A 56 -1.87 -1.53 -5.32
N SER A 57 -1.18 -0.47 -4.90
CA SER A 57 -1.81 0.82 -4.60
C SER A 57 -1.81 1.79 -5.80
N ARG A 58 -1.35 1.38 -6.98
CA ARG A 58 -1.18 2.26 -8.15
C ARG A 58 -2.51 2.88 -8.62
N ASP A 59 -3.53 2.07 -8.82
CA ASP A 59 -4.82 2.53 -9.32
C ASP A 59 -5.50 3.48 -8.32
N ARG A 60 -5.51 3.12 -7.02
CA ARG A 60 -6.02 3.99 -5.95
C ARG A 60 -5.30 5.33 -5.86
N ARG A 61 -3.97 5.34 -6.02
CA ARG A 61 -3.20 6.60 -6.05
C ARG A 61 -3.63 7.47 -7.22
N LYS A 62 -3.88 6.86 -8.39
CA LYS A 62 -4.37 7.59 -9.58
C LYS A 62 -5.76 8.16 -9.33
N GLU A 63 -6.67 7.38 -8.75
CA GLU A 63 -8.03 7.84 -8.39
C GLU A 63 -8.03 8.95 -7.35
N LYS A 64 -7.17 8.88 -6.30
CA LYS A 64 -7.02 9.97 -5.33
C LYS A 64 -6.61 11.27 -6.02
N ILE A 65 -5.60 11.20 -6.89
CA ILE A 65 -5.13 12.36 -7.65
C ILE A 65 -6.24 12.93 -8.53
N ASP A 66 -6.97 12.08 -9.27
CA ASP A 66 -8.07 12.48 -10.16
C ASP A 66 -9.21 13.18 -9.40
N ARG A 67 -9.58 12.67 -8.22
CA ARG A 67 -10.54 13.29 -7.31
C ARG A 67 -10.04 14.62 -6.72
N GLU A 68 -8.75 14.70 -6.37
CA GLU A 68 -8.14 15.93 -5.81
C GLU A 68 -8.06 17.06 -6.85
N ILE A 69 -7.84 16.73 -8.13
CA ILE A 69 -7.82 17.71 -9.24
C ILE A 69 -9.20 17.99 -9.85
N GLY A 70 -10.27 17.36 -9.33
CA GLY A 70 -11.66 17.64 -9.72
C GLY A 70 -11.99 17.30 -11.16
N ARG A 71 -11.44 16.20 -11.69
CA ARG A 71 -11.74 15.69 -13.04
C ARG A 71 -12.80 14.59 -13.03
#